data_AF-D2EFG3-F1
#
_entry.id   AF-D2EFG3-F1
#
_cell.length_a   1.000
_cell.length_b   1.000
_cell.length_c   1.000
_cell.angle_alpha   90.00
_cell.angle_beta   90.00
_cell.angle_gamma   90.00
#
_symmetry.space_group_name_H-M   'P 1'
#
loop_
_entity.id
_entity.type
_entity.pdbx_description
1 polymer ?
#
loop_
_entity_poly.entity_id
_entity_poly.type
_entity_poly.pdbx_seq_one_letter_code
_entity_poly.pdbx_strand_id
1 'polypeptide(L)'
;MESLYDFIKKQDKLGLLSKQIEEGSNEKAQKTLVDIVFERTLYLVVQKRNNLENQIDRPLKVYIAGPYTPNNASMHDAAKIAHDNTVKAINYGIDAADKGHLPYIPHLSHFMHIYGYKALPYEYYTKADLEWLKDCDAILYYNHDIGNSKGADNELKTAIDSGKTIFFTIYEIPKYVPDKNRTIK
;
A
#
# COMPACT_ATOMS: atom_id res chain seq x y z
N MET A 1 6.38 -22.38 1.08
CA MET A 1 6.36 -21.03 0.46
C MET A 1 6.86 -20.06 1.52
N GLU A 2 7.84 -19.22 1.19
CA GLU A 2 8.33 -18.17 2.08
C GLU A 2 7.21 -17.14 2.33
N SER A 3 7.06 -16.64 3.56
CA SER A 3 5.97 -15.71 3.87
C SER A 3 6.24 -14.33 3.25
N LEU A 4 5.19 -13.61 2.86
CA LEU A 4 5.32 -12.23 2.37
C LEU A 4 6.06 -11.32 3.37
N TYR A 5 5.92 -11.62 4.67
CA TYR A 5 6.64 -10.97 5.76
C TYR A 5 8.15 -11.24 5.75
N ASP A 6 8.56 -12.48 5.45
CA ASP A 6 9.98 -12.83 5.28
C ASP A 6 10.58 -12.18 4.02
N PHE A 7 9.78 -12.07 2.94
CA PHE A 7 10.17 -11.35 1.73
C PHE A 7 10.38 -9.86 1.99
N ILE A 8 9.48 -9.22 2.76
CA ILE A 8 9.60 -7.82 3.18
C ILE A 8 10.84 -7.60 4.05
N LYS A 9 11.11 -8.46 5.03
CA LYS A 9 12.33 -8.36 5.87
C LYS A 9 13.62 -8.50 5.06
N LYS A 10 13.59 -9.24 3.96
CA LYS A 10 14.72 -9.29 3.01
C LYS A 10 14.92 -7.97 2.27
N GLN A 11 13.89 -7.13 2.11
CA GLN A 11 14.00 -5.79 1.50
C GLN A 11 14.73 -4.79 2.40
N ASP A 12 14.46 -4.75 3.71
CA ASP A 12 15.22 -3.89 4.65
C ASP A 12 16.72 -4.25 4.66
N LYS A 13 17.02 -5.54 4.43
CA LYS A 13 18.39 -6.05 4.31
C LYS A 13 19.12 -5.48 3.08
N LEU A 14 18.43 -5.13 1.98
CA LEU A 14 19.03 -4.51 0.79
C LEU A 14 19.63 -3.12 1.08
N GLY A 15 18.93 -2.30 1.87
CA GLY A 15 19.41 -0.97 2.23
C GLY A 15 20.71 -1.03 3.04
N LEU A 16 20.80 -2.00 3.95
CA LEU A 16 22.02 -2.27 4.72
C LEU A 16 23.16 -2.85 3.88
N LEU A 17 22.86 -3.77 2.96
CA LEU A 17 23.87 -4.40 2.09
C LEU A 17 24.44 -3.44 1.04
N SER A 18 23.63 -2.53 0.49
CA SER A 18 24.10 -1.54 -0.49
C SER A 18 25.13 -0.60 0.13
N LYS A 19 24.86 -0.13 1.35
CA LYS A 19 25.79 0.69 2.13
C LYS A 19 27.09 -0.03 2.49
N GLN A 20 27.03 -1.32 2.82
CA GLN A 20 28.22 -2.15 3.09
C GLN A 20 29.09 -2.39 1.86
N ILE A 21 28.54 -2.33 0.65
CA ILE A 21 29.31 -2.47 -0.60
C ILE A 21 30.01 -1.17 -0.98
N GLU A 22 29.38 -0.02 -0.74
CA GLU A 22 29.99 1.30 -0.94
C GLU A 22 31.21 1.54 -0.03
N GLU A 23 31.24 0.89 1.15
CA GLU A 23 32.31 1.01 2.15
C GLU A 23 33.50 0.04 1.94
N GLY A 24 33.48 -0.82 0.91
CA GLY A 24 34.62 -1.68 0.56
C GLY A 24 34.30 -3.18 0.49
N SER A 25 33.99 -3.63 -0.72
CA SER A 25 33.87 -5.00 -1.27
C SER A 25 33.99 -6.20 -0.31
N ASN A 26 32.83 -6.75 0.08
CA ASN A 26 32.69 -8.16 0.48
C ASN A 26 31.98 -8.91 -0.66
N GLU A 27 32.68 -9.82 -1.34
CA GLU A 27 32.17 -10.62 -2.47
C GLU A 27 30.87 -11.37 -2.13
N LYS A 28 30.70 -11.77 -0.86
CA LYS A 28 29.47 -12.38 -0.34
C LYS A 28 28.29 -11.40 -0.29
N ALA A 29 28.55 -10.13 0.01
CA ALA A 29 27.55 -9.07 0.01
C ALA A 29 27.10 -8.75 -1.43
N GLN A 30 28.05 -8.67 -2.38
CA GLN A 30 27.76 -8.47 -3.80
C GLN A 30 26.88 -9.59 -4.36
N LYS A 31 27.25 -10.86 -4.11
CA LYS A 31 26.44 -12.01 -4.53
C LYS A 31 25.03 -11.98 -3.95
N THR A 32 24.91 -11.67 -2.65
CA THR A 32 23.61 -11.55 -1.99
C THR A 32 22.75 -10.44 -2.60
N LEU A 33 23.35 -9.31 -2.96
CA LEU A 33 22.65 -8.20 -3.60
C LEU A 33 22.17 -8.56 -5.01
N VAL A 34 23.02 -9.23 -5.80
CA VAL A 34 22.65 -9.74 -7.13
C VAL A 34 21.48 -10.72 -7.03
N ASP A 35 21.52 -11.66 -6.08
CA ASP A 35 20.44 -12.63 -5.87
C ASP A 35 19.13 -11.93 -5.50
N ILE A 36 19.16 -10.94 -4.59
CA ILE A 36 17.94 -10.22 -4.21
C ILE A 36 17.42 -9.33 -5.36
N VAL A 37 18.30 -8.67 -6.12
CA VAL A 37 17.89 -7.89 -7.31
C VAL A 37 17.31 -8.79 -8.39
N PHE A 38 17.85 -9.98 -8.59
CA PHE A 38 17.34 -10.97 -9.52
C PHE A 38 15.96 -11.48 -9.10
N GLU A 39 15.79 -11.88 -7.83
CA GLU A 39 14.48 -12.29 -7.28
C GLU A 39 13.43 -11.17 -7.38
N ARG A 40 13.83 -9.91 -7.13
CA ARG A 40 12.96 -8.75 -7.32
C ARG A 40 12.57 -8.56 -8.78
N THR A 41 13.54 -8.66 -9.70
CA THR A 41 13.28 -8.52 -11.14
C THR A 41 12.39 -9.64 -11.63
N LEU A 42 12.61 -10.88 -11.17
CA LEU A 42 11.82 -12.04 -11.51
C LEU A 42 10.40 -11.92 -10.96
N TYR A 43 10.23 -11.49 -9.70
CA TYR A 43 8.93 -11.18 -9.11
C TYR A 43 8.20 -10.12 -9.93
N LEU A 44 8.85 -8.99 -10.25
CA LEU A 44 8.24 -7.92 -11.06
C LEU A 44 7.89 -8.39 -12.48
N VAL A 45 8.71 -9.22 -13.12
CA VAL A 45 8.44 -9.79 -14.44
C VAL A 45 7.28 -10.78 -14.39
N VAL A 46 7.22 -11.64 -13.38
CA VAL A 46 6.11 -12.59 -13.16
C VAL A 46 4.83 -11.82 -12.86
N GLN A 47 4.85 -10.80 -12.01
CA GLN A 47 3.71 -9.94 -11.75
C GLN A 47 3.26 -9.19 -13.01
N LYS A 48 4.20 -8.65 -13.80
CA LYS A 48 3.89 -7.97 -15.07
C LYS A 48 3.29 -8.92 -16.10
N ARG A 49 3.76 -10.17 -16.16
CA ARG A 49 3.21 -11.22 -17.03
C ARG A 49 1.82 -11.67 -16.57
N ASN A 50 1.62 -11.84 -15.26
CA ASN A 50 0.31 -12.16 -14.68
C ASN A 50 -0.69 -11.00 -14.83
N ASN A 51 -0.24 -9.74 -14.76
CA ASN A 51 -1.07 -8.55 -14.98
C ASN A 51 -1.44 -8.31 -16.44
N LEU A 52 -0.74 -8.93 -17.39
CA LEU A 52 -1.12 -8.90 -18.81
C LEU A 52 -2.20 -9.94 -19.16
N GLU A 53 -2.40 -10.97 -18.32
CA GLU A 53 -3.30 -12.09 -18.61
C GLU A 53 -4.51 -12.21 -17.66
N ASN A 54 -4.47 -11.63 -16.45
CA ASN A 54 -5.61 -11.64 -15.53
C ASN A 54 -6.56 -10.46 -15.76
N GLN A 55 -7.47 -10.59 -16.72
CA GLN A 55 -8.66 -9.75 -16.71
C GLN A 55 -9.49 -10.10 -15.47
N ILE A 56 -9.61 -9.17 -14.52
CA ILE A 56 -10.55 -9.33 -13.42
C ILE A 56 -11.97 -9.20 -13.97
N ASP A 57 -12.88 -10.07 -13.55
CA ASP A 57 -14.25 -10.16 -14.07
C ASP A 57 -15.22 -9.14 -13.45
N ARG A 58 -14.77 -8.43 -12.41
CA ARG A 58 -15.49 -7.36 -11.70
C ARG A 58 -14.55 -6.27 -11.16
N PRO A 59 -15.04 -5.07 -10.83
CA PRO A 59 -14.29 -4.10 -10.04
C PRO A 59 -13.88 -4.68 -8.68
N LEU A 60 -12.66 -4.38 -8.24
CA LEU A 60 -12.22 -4.59 -6.86
C LEU A 60 -12.63 -3.40 -6.00
N LYS A 61 -13.01 -3.67 -4.76
CA LYS A 61 -13.01 -2.67 -3.69
C LYS A 61 -11.60 -2.56 -3.13
N VAL A 62 -10.94 -1.43 -3.33
CA VAL A 62 -9.53 -1.23 -2.98
C VAL A 62 -9.42 -0.27 -1.81
N TYR A 63 -8.90 -0.73 -0.69
CA TYR A 63 -8.58 0.11 0.46
C TYR A 63 -7.25 0.85 0.22
N ILE A 64 -7.22 2.17 0.35
CA ILE A 64 -6.02 2.99 0.10
C ILE A 64 -5.31 3.28 1.42
N ALA A 65 -4.26 2.51 1.72
CA ALA A 65 -3.49 2.61 2.97
C ALA A 65 -2.15 3.31 2.77
N GLY A 66 -1.82 4.20 3.71
CA GLY A 66 -0.56 4.93 3.71
C GLY A 66 -0.46 5.89 4.89
N PRO A 67 0.69 6.58 5.06
CA PRO A 67 0.91 7.47 6.19
C PRO A 67 -0.15 8.58 6.22
N TYR A 68 -0.65 8.89 7.41
CA TYR A 68 -1.48 10.05 7.66
C TYR A 68 -0.72 11.07 8.51
N THR A 69 -0.46 10.75 9.78
CA THR A 69 0.29 11.62 10.69
C THR A 69 1.80 11.37 10.59
N PRO A 70 2.65 12.41 10.58
CA PRO A 70 4.10 12.23 10.67
C PRO A 70 4.54 11.75 12.07
N ASN A 71 5.54 10.86 12.14
CA ASN A 71 6.05 10.37 13.43
C ASN A 71 6.92 11.38 14.20
N ASN A 72 7.47 12.40 13.53
CA ASN A 72 8.47 13.32 14.09
C ASN A 72 8.35 14.76 13.54
N ALA A 73 7.14 15.31 13.43
CA ALA A 73 6.94 16.70 12.99
C ALA A 73 6.62 17.62 14.17
N SER A 74 6.97 18.91 14.02
CA SER A 74 6.46 19.95 14.91
C SER A 74 4.92 19.99 14.83
N MET A 75 4.24 20.46 15.89
CA MET A 75 2.78 20.62 15.84
C MET A 75 2.33 21.53 14.69
N HIS A 76 3.15 22.52 14.33
CA HIS A 76 2.88 23.43 13.23
C HIS A 76 2.91 22.70 11.87
N ASP A 77 3.87 21.80 11.66
CA ASP A 77 4.03 21.11 10.39
C ASP A 77 3.16 19.86 10.28
N ALA A 78 2.74 19.28 11.42
CA ALA A 78 1.96 18.06 11.45
C ALA A 78 0.63 18.17 10.69
N ALA A 79 -0.08 19.30 10.83
CA ALA A 79 -1.34 19.53 10.12
C ALA A 79 -1.13 19.63 8.60
N LYS A 80 -0.08 20.35 8.17
CA LYS A 80 0.28 20.47 6.76
C LYS A 80 0.66 19.11 6.16
N ILE A 81 1.51 18.34 6.84
CA ILE A 81 1.93 17.02 6.39
C ILE A 81 0.73 16.06 6.31
N ALA A 82 -0.16 16.09 7.30
CA ALA A 82 -1.39 15.28 7.29
C ALA A 82 -2.29 15.64 6.09
N HIS A 83 -2.40 16.92 5.75
CA HIS A 83 -3.12 17.38 4.58
C HIS A 83 -2.47 16.88 3.27
N ASP A 84 -1.15 17.08 3.13
CA ASP A 84 -0.39 16.63 1.96
C ASP A 84 -0.51 15.10 1.76
N ASN A 85 -0.45 14.33 2.85
CA ASN A 85 -0.67 12.88 2.85
C ASN A 85 -2.09 12.50 2.43
N THR A 86 -3.10 13.27 2.86
CA THR A 86 -4.50 13.07 2.46
C THR A 86 -4.67 13.30 0.96
N VAL A 87 -4.08 14.38 0.42
CA VAL A 87 -4.10 14.65 -1.03
C VAL A 87 -3.41 13.52 -1.81
N LYS A 88 -2.28 13.01 -1.30
CA LYS A 88 -1.60 11.86 -1.92
C LYS A 88 -2.47 10.61 -1.95
N ALA A 89 -3.16 10.29 -0.85
CA ALA A 89 -4.09 9.17 -0.79
C ALA A 89 -5.26 9.33 -1.79
N ILE A 90 -5.78 10.55 -1.91
CA ILE A 90 -6.83 10.89 -2.89
C ILE A 90 -6.35 10.57 -4.31
N ASN A 91 -5.14 10.98 -4.68
CA ASN A 91 -4.59 10.70 -6.01
C ASN A 91 -4.46 9.20 -6.29
N TYR A 92 -3.98 8.40 -5.33
CA TYR A 92 -3.96 6.94 -5.49
C TYR A 92 -5.36 6.33 -5.62
N GLY A 93 -6.34 6.87 -4.90
CA GLY A 93 -7.74 6.49 -5.06
C GLY A 93 -8.25 6.77 -6.47
N ILE A 94 -7.98 7.97 -7.00
CA ILE A 94 -8.34 8.35 -8.38
C ILE A 94 -7.67 7.41 -9.38
N ASP A 95 -6.38 7.14 -9.23
CA ASP A 95 -5.66 6.23 -10.14
C ASP A 95 -6.26 4.81 -10.12
N ALA A 96 -6.72 4.33 -8.95
CA ALA A 96 -7.40 3.05 -8.84
C ALA A 96 -8.80 3.09 -9.51
N ALA A 97 -9.51 4.21 -9.39
CA ALA A 97 -10.77 4.42 -10.09
C ALA A 97 -10.59 4.46 -11.62
N ASP A 98 -9.53 5.08 -12.12
CA ASP A 98 -9.18 5.11 -13.56
C ASP A 98 -8.84 3.71 -14.11
N LYS A 99 -8.43 2.80 -13.23
CA LYS A 99 -8.27 1.36 -13.53
C LYS A 99 -9.59 0.58 -13.49
N GLY A 100 -10.72 1.23 -13.23
CA GLY A 100 -12.05 0.60 -13.20
C GLY A 100 -12.40 -0.03 -11.85
N HIS A 101 -11.77 0.40 -10.76
CA HIS A 101 -12.02 -0.13 -9.41
C HIS A 101 -12.74 0.86 -8.50
N LEU A 102 -13.08 0.40 -7.29
CA LEU A 102 -13.85 1.15 -6.30
C LEU A 102 -12.94 1.45 -5.08
N PRO A 103 -12.28 2.62 -5.02
CA PRO A 103 -11.40 2.95 -3.92
C PRO A 103 -12.17 3.33 -2.64
N TYR A 104 -11.69 2.89 -1.48
CA TYR A 104 -12.01 3.47 -0.17
C TYR A 104 -10.78 4.18 0.37
N ILE A 105 -10.94 5.47 0.72
CA ILE A 105 -9.82 6.36 1.08
C ILE A 105 -10.00 6.79 2.55
N PRO A 106 -9.45 6.04 3.54
CA PRO A 106 -9.61 6.35 4.97
C PRO A 106 -9.10 7.75 5.34
N HIS A 107 -8.11 8.27 4.62
CA HIS A 107 -7.57 9.63 4.81
C HIS A 107 -8.62 10.72 4.64
N LEU A 108 -9.75 10.48 3.99
CA LEU A 108 -10.83 11.47 3.91
C LEU A 108 -11.44 11.81 5.29
N SER A 109 -11.26 10.95 6.30
CA SER A 109 -11.57 11.27 7.69
C SER A 109 -10.78 12.47 8.23
N HIS A 110 -9.67 12.86 7.58
CA HIS A 110 -8.98 14.13 7.79
C HIS A 110 -9.94 15.34 7.79
N PHE A 111 -10.91 15.35 6.88
CA PHE A 111 -11.86 16.46 6.81
C PHE A 111 -12.86 16.45 7.97
N MET A 112 -13.17 15.28 8.53
CA MET A 112 -13.92 15.20 9.79
C MET A 112 -13.09 15.74 10.96
N HIS A 113 -11.78 15.46 10.98
CA HIS A 113 -10.88 15.97 12.01
C HIS A 113 -10.73 17.50 11.97
N ILE A 114 -10.63 18.09 10.77
CA ILE A 114 -10.47 19.54 10.59
C ILE A 114 -11.80 20.31 10.76
N TYR A 115 -12.86 19.85 10.12
CA TYR A 115 -14.12 20.61 10.00
C TYR A 115 -15.23 20.10 10.91
N GLY A 116 -15.01 18.99 11.62
CA GLY A 116 -16.00 18.43 12.53
C GLY A 116 -16.34 19.39 13.67
N TYR A 117 -17.63 19.48 14.00
CA TYR A 117 -18.11 20.26 15.15
C TYR A 117 -17.65 19.70 16.52
N LYS A 118 -17.09 18.48 16.53
CA LYS A 118 -16.49 17.84 17.70
C LYS A 118 -15.29 16.99 17.28
N ALA A 119 -14.30 16.89 18.17
CA ALA A 119 -13.23 15.93 18.03
C ALA A 119 -13.75 14.50 18.33
N LEU A 120 -13.32 13.54 17.52
CA LEU A 120 -13.51 12.12 17.77
C LEU A 120 -12.20 11.50 18.26
N PRO A 121 -12.27 10.49 19.13
CA PRO A 121 -11.07 9.82 19.63
C PRO A 121 -10.37 9.03 18.51
N TYR A 122 -9.07 8.83 18.62
CA TYR A 122 -8.26 8.09 17.65
C TYR A 122 -8.77 6.65 17.43
N GLU A 123 -9.26 6.02 18.49
CA GLU A 123 -9.83 4.68 18.50
C GLU A 123 -11.10 4.58 17.64
N TYR A 124 -11.85 5.68 17.51
CA TYR A 124 -13.01 5.70 16.62
C TYR A 124 -12.58 5.57 15.17
N TYR A 125 -11.61 6.38 14.73
CA TYR A 125 -11.13 6.37 13.35
C TYR A 125 -10.53 5.02 12.98
N THR A 126 -9.61 4.52 13.81
CA THR A 126 -8.97 3.22 13.56
C THR A 126 -9.97 2.06 13.53
N LYS A 127 -10.98 2.08 14.41
CA LYS A 127 -12.06 1.07 14.36
C LYS A 127 -12.87 1.19 13.08
N ALA A 128 -13.31 2.39 12.71
CA ALA A 128 -14.11 2.61 11.50
C ALA A 128 -13.36 2.16 10.24
N ASP A 129 -12.09 2.53 10.13
CA ASP A 129 -11.19 2.17 9.04
C ASP A 129 -11.02 0.65 8.90
N LEU A 130 -10.81 -0.06 10.01
CA LEU A 130 -10.72 -1.52 9.99
C LEU A 130 -12.05 -2.21 9.65
N GLU A 131 -13.20 -1.64 10.02
CA GLU A 131 -14.50 -2.18 9.58
C GLU A 131 -14.65 -2.06 8.06
N TRP A 132 -14.30 -0.91 7.46
CA TRP A 132 -14.32 -0.74 6.00
C TRP A 132 -13.32 -1.65 5.28
N LEU A 133 -12.14 -1.87 5.85
CA LEU A 133 -11.13 -2.78 5.29
C LEU A 133 -11.67 -4.23 5.16
N LYS A 134 -12.53 -4.69 6.07
CA LYS A 134 -13.13 -6.04 5.99
C LYS A 134 -13.95 -6.22 4.72
N ASP A 135 -14.63 -5.18 4.26
CA ASP A 135 -15.48 -5.20 3.07
C ASP A 135 -14.71 -4.98 1.76
N CYS A 136 -13.43 -4.64 1.84
CA CYS A 136 -12.57 -4.47 0.67
C CYS A 136 -12.05 -5.82 0.15
N ASP A 137 -11.79 -5.90 -1.16
CA ASP A 137 -11.19 -7.07 -1.80
C ASP A 137 -9.66 -7.04 -1.68
N ALA A 138 -9.10 -5.83 -1.75
CA ALA A 138 -7.67 -5.59 -1.78
C ALA A 138 -7.29 -4.33 -0.98
N ILE A 139 -6.00 -4.22 -0.69
CA ILE A 139 -5.36 -3.04 -0.12
C ILE A 139 -4.26 -2.56 -1.06
N LEU A 140 -4.21 -1.25 -1.32
CA LEU A 140 -3.02 -0.57 -1.82
C LEU A 140 -2.29 0.04 -0.63
N TYR A 141 -1.19 -0.59 -0.22
CA TYR A 141 -0.29 -0.07 0.80
C TYR A 141 0.87 0.67 0.10
N TYR A 142 0.70 1.97 -0.13
CA TYR A 142 1.69 2.78 -0.87
C TYR A 142 2.80 3.36 0.02
N ASN A 143 2.92 2.88 1.25
CA ASN A 143 4.01 3.26 2.14
C ASN A 143 5.24 2.39 1.83
N HIS A 144 6.35 3.02 1.42
CA HIS A 144 7.55 2.29 0.99
C HIS A 144 8.39 1.78 2.17
N ASP A 145 8.20 2.34 3.37
CA ASP A 145 8.94 1.97 4.57
C ASP A 145 7.97 1.42 5.64
N ILE A 146 7.93 0.10 5.79
CA ILE A 146 7.13 -0.55 6.84
C ILE A 146 7.69 -0.19 8.21
N GLY A 147 6.82 0.19 9.15
CA GLY A 147 7.20 0.69 10.47
C GLY A 147 7.17 2.22 10.59
N ASN A 148 7.11 2.94 9.46
CA ASN A 148 7.02 4.40 9.46
C ASN A 148 5.58 4.92 9.62
N SER A 149 4.57 4.05 9.69
CA SER A 149 3.20 4.48 9.99
C SER A 149 2.43 3.39 10.74
N LYS A 150 2.39 3.50 12.08
CA LYS A 150 1.70 2.51 12.94
C LYS A 150 0.26 2.22 12.49
N GLY A 151 -0.47 3.25 12.03
CA GLY A 151 -1.82 3.09 11.50
C GLY A 151 -1.85 2.20 10.26
N ALA A 152 -1.11 2.62 9.21
CA ALA A 152 -1.05 1.87 7.95
C ALA A 152 -0.45 0.46 8.13
N ASP A 153 0.52 0.30 9.03
CA ASP A 153 1.13 -1.00 9.34
C ASP A 153 0.11 -1.97 9.97
N ASN A 154 -0.76 -1.46 10.85
CA ASN A 154 -1.84 -2.24 11.43
C ASN A 154 -2.90 -2.64 10.39
N GLU A 155 -3.22 -1.74 9.45
CA GLU A 155 -4.10 -2.04 8.32
C GLU A 155 -3.50 -3.13 7.42
N LEU A 156 -2.22 -3.00 7.07
CA LEU A 156 -1.48 -4.01 6.29
C LEU A 156 -1.49 -5.36 6.99
N LYS A 157 -1.20 -5.39 8.30
CA LYS A 157 -1.26 -6.62 9.09
C LYS A 157 -2.66 -7.24 9.06
N THR A 158 -3.71 -6.44 9.25
CA THR A 158 -5.10 -6.91 9.23
C THR A 158 -5.49 -7.47 7.86
N ALA A 159 -5.04 -6.82 6.78
CA ALA A 159 -5.24 -7.30 5.41
C ALA A 159 -4.55 -8.64 5.16
N ILE A 160 -3.30 -8.80 5.63
CA ILE A 160 -2.56 -10.08 5.58
C ILE A 160 -3.32 -11.17 6.34
N ASP A 161 -3.69 -10.90 7.59
CA ASP A 161 -4.38 -11.88 8.46
C ASP A 161 -5.74 -12.29 7.89
N SER A 162 -6.38 -11.40 7.12
CA SER A 162 -7.68 -11.62 6.48
C SER A 162 -7.59 -12.16 5.04
N GLY A 163 -6.39 -12.47 4.56
CA GLY A 163 -6.17 -13.03 3.22
C GLY A 163 -6.55 -12.09 2.07
N LYS A 164 -6.49 -10.77 2.28
CA LYS A 164 -6.76 -9.77 1.23
C LYS A 164 -5.62 -9.74 0.20
N THR A 165 -5.93 -9.32 -1.03
CA THR A 165 -4.89 -9.01 -2.02
C THR A 165 -4.15 -7.75 -1.61
N ILE A 166 -2.81 -7.78 -1.71
CA ILE A 166 -1.95 -6.67 -1.29
C ILE A 166 -1.21 -6.14 -2.51
N PHE A 167 -1.35 -4.85 -2.74
CA PHE A 167 -0.61 -4.09 -3.73
C PHE A 167 0.28 -3.08 -3.00
N PHE A 168 1.54 -2.98 -3.41
CA PHE A 168 2.50 -1.98 -2.91
C PHE A 168 2.65 -0.79 -3.85
N THR A 169 2.20 -0.95 -5.10
CA THR A 169 2.20 0.14 -6.07
C THR A 169 0.92 0.16 -6.88
N ILE A 170 0.55 1.34 -7.36
CA ILE A 170 -0.62 1.52 -8.23
C ILE A 170 -0.52 0.69 -9.52
N TYR A 171 0.69 0.39 -9.99
CA TYR A 171 0.93 -0.37 -11.21
C TYR A 171 0.62 -1.87 -11.06
N GLU A 172 0.64 -2.38 -9.83
CA GLU A 172 0.27 -3.77 -9.55
C GLU A 172 -1.23 -3.99 -9.61
N ILE A 173 -2.03 -2.93 -9.39
CA ILE A 173 -3.48 -3.00 -9.53
C ILE A 173 -3.82 -3.24 -11.02
N PRO A 174 -4.48 -4.36 -11.37
CA PRO A 174 -4.82 -4.66 -12.75
C PRO A 174 -5.86 -3.67 -13.29
N LYS A 175 -6.05 -3.67 -14.61
CA LYS A 175 -7.12 -2.86 -15.20
C LYS A 175 -8.39 -3.70 -15.30
N TYR A 176 -9.48 -3.19 -14.76
CA TYR A 176 -10.81 -3.68 -15.05
C TYR A 176 -11.42 -2.88 -16.21
N VAL A 177 -11.85 -3.59 -17.25
CA VAL A 177 -12.64 -3.00 -18.35
C VAL A 177 -13.95 -3.77 -18.40
N PRO A 178 -15.11 -3.12 -18.20
CA PRO A 178 -16.40 -3.79 -18.34
C PRO A 178 -16.52 -4.37 -19.75
N ASP A 179 -16.87 -5.65 -19.86
CA ASP A 179 -17.25 -6.23 -21.13
C ASP A 179 -18.56 -5.58 -21.58
N LYS A 180 -18.49 -4.76 -22.64
CA LYS A 180 -19.62 -4.02 -23.20
C LYS A 180 -20.75 -4.94 -23.69
N ASN A 181 -20.49 -6.23 -23.86
CA ASN A 181 -21.46 -7.23 -24.32
C ASN A 181 -22.03 -8.11 -23.19
N ARG A 182 -21.65 -7.89 -21.93
CA ARG A 182 -22.17 -8.64 -20.79
C ARG A 182 -23.55 -8.11 -20.42
N THR A 183 -24.56 -8.56 -21.17
CA THR A 183 -25.98 -8.35 -20.82
C THR A 183 -26.21 -8.83 -19.40
N ILE A 184 -26.61 -7.92 -18.50
CA ILE A 184 -27.05 -8.27 -17.15
C ILE A 184 -28.28 -9.16 -17.33
N LYS A 185 -28.16 -10.44 -16.95
CA LYS A 185 -29.30 -11.37 -16.86
C LYS A 185 -30.05 -11.15 -15.56
#